data_AF-A0A0X3BL11-F1
#
_entry.id   AF-A0A0X3BL11-F1
#
_cell.length_a   1.000
_cell.length_b   1.000
_cell.length_c   1.000
_cell.angle_alpha   90.00
_cell.angle_beta   90.00
_cell.angle_gamma   90.00
#
_symmetry.space_group_name_H-M   'P 1'
#
loop_
_entity.id
_entity.type
_entity.pdbx_description
1 polymer ?
#
loop_
_entity_poly.entity_id
_entity_poly.type
_entity_poly.pdbx_seq_one_letter_code
_entity_poly.pdbx_strand_id
1 'polypeptide(L)'
;MKQPKQVIIILVVLLLAAAVLSAPVMAAEAGTTEVRIAKYASDRSTVLNETTVDYHWLEANLPIQGDGVTRYYHQGPVFEGNWEVIHPDKPYDAWNPDEDVQISILYKGDFGAVMGTDIKDICDHIGGAKEGDMINLRSRDGYSKNFPYSIIYEPHQRQGPAVLCWYSGEEEGPDMREGAKEQGKGYPDTGISLACAWSSSPMPPQTPGAGTSSATTT
;
A
#
# COMPACT_ATOMS: atom_id res chain seq x y z
N MET A 1 26.42 -49.44 40.04
CA MET A 1 26.43 -49.51 38.56
C MET A 1 25.12 -48.91 38.06
N LYS A 2 25.11 -47.59 37.74
CA LYS A 2 23.89 -46.93 37.25
C LYS A 2 23.52 -47.54 35.89
N GLN A 3 22.28 -48.01 35.79
CA GLN A 3 21.77 -48.84 34.69
C GLN A 3 21.91 -48.12 33.34
N PRO A 4 22.30 -48.83 32.26
CA PRO A 4 22.43 -48.23 30.91
C PRO A 4 21.12 -47.58 30.43
N LYS A 5 19.97 -48.03 30.96
CA LYS A 5 18.64 -47.43 30.72
C LYS A 5 18.54 -45.98 31.20
N GLN A 6 19.16 -45.62 32.33
CA GLN A 6 19.13 -44.24 32.85
C GLN A 6 19.96 -43.28 31.98
N VAL A 7 21.08 -43.76 31.44
CA VAL A 7 21.93 -42.97 30.52
C VAL A 7 21.22 -42.73 29.19
N ILE A 8 20.54 -43.74 28.66
CA ILE A 8 19.75 -43.63 27.42
C ILE A 8 18.58 -42.65 27.58
N ILE A 9 17.86 -42.70 28.70
CA ILE A 9 16.75 -41.77 28.96
C ILE A 9 17.26 -40.33 29.05
N ILE A 10 18.39 -40.10 29.73
CA ILE A 10 18.99 -38.75 29.83
C ILE A 10 19.44 -38.24 28.45
N LEU A 11 20.04 -39.10 27.62
CA LEU A 11 20.45 -38.75 26.25
C LEU A 11 19.27 -38.44 25.33
N VAL A 12 18.19 -39.22 25.43
CA VAL A 12 16.96 -38.99 24.64
C VAL A 12 16.27 -37.70 25.10
N VAL A 13 16.24 -37.41 26.40
CA VAL A 13 15.71 -36.13 26.93
C VAL A 13 16.58 -34.94 26.50
N LEU A 14 17.90 -35.08 26.48
CA LEU A 14 18.82 -34.03 26.01
C LEU A 14 18.69 -33.79 24.50
N LEU A 15 18.52 -34.84 23.69
CA LEU A 15 18.28 -34.74 22.25
C LEU A 15 16.91 -34.13 21.92
N LEU A 16 15.87 -34.48 22.70
CA LEU A 16 14.55 -33.84 22.59
C LEU A 16 14.60 -32.37 23.03
N ALA A 17 15.33 -32.03 24.09
CA ALA A 17 15.52 -30.65 24.51
C ALA A 17 16.27 -29.82 23.46
N ALA A 18 17.30 -30.38 22.81
CA ALA A 18 18.03 -29.73 21.73
C ALA A 18 17.18 -29.55 20.45
N ALA A 19 16.27 -30.47 20.16
CA ALA A 19 15.36 -30.36 19.02
C ALA A 19 14.27 -29.29 19.20
N VAL A 20 13.93 -28.91 20.44
CA VAL A 20 12.94 -27.86 20.75
C VAL A 20 13.56 -26.45 20.72
N LEU A 21 14.89 -26.32 20.68
CA LEU A 21 15.62 -25.05 20.66
C LEU A 21 15.78 -24.43 19.24
N SER A 22 15.26 -25.07 18.20
CA SER A 22 15.34 -24.59 16.81
C SER A 22 13.97 -24.22 16.23
N ALA A 23 13.06 -23.68 17.05
CA ALA A 23 11.91 -22.97 16.50
C ALA A 23 12.39 -21.58 16.06
N PRO A 24 12.24 -21.17 14.78
CA PRO A 24 12.39 -19.77 14.44
C PRO A 24 11.38 -19.01 15.30
N VAL A 25 11.89 -18.11 16.14
CA VAL A 25 11.07 -17.09 16.79
C VAL A 25 10.38 -16.36 15.65
N MET A 26 9.10 -16.64 15.44
CA MET A 26 8.26 -15.73 14.70
C MET A 26 8.26 -14.43 15.50
N ALA A 27 9.07 -13.47 15.05
CA ALA A 27 8.99 -12.10 15.49
C ALA A 27 7.60 -11.58 15.06
N ALA A 28 6.62 -11.82 15.93
CA ALA A 28 5.41 -11.03 15.96
C ALA A 28 5.81 -9.62 16.45
N GLU A 29 5.35 -8.61 15.72
CA GLU A 29 5.38 -7.19 16.10
C GLU A 29 6.72 -6.45 16.03
N ALA A 30 7.49 -6.67 14.98
CA ALA A 30 8.32 -5.60 14.42
C ALA A 30 7.63 -5.11 13.14
N GLY A 31 7.40 -3.81 13.06
CA GLY A 31 6.98 -3.20 11.81
C GLY A 31 8.01 -3.50 10.73
N THR A 32 7.52 -3.77 9.53
CA THR A 32 8.36 -4.22 8.41
C THR A 32 9.02 -3.01 7.78
N THR A 33 10.33 -2.86 7.99
CA THR A 33 11.17 -1.80 7.43
C THR A 33 11.68 -2.11 6.02
N GLU A 34 11.18 -3.20 5.43
CA GLU A 34 11.65 -3.80 4.20
C GLU A 34 10.52 -3.95 3.19
N VAL A 35 10.87 -3.79 1.92
CA VAL A 35 10.01 -4.00 0.78
C VAL A 35 10.59 -5.11 -0.09
N ARG A 36 9.79 -6.17 -0.33
CA ARG A 36 10.11 -7.18 -1.33
C ARG A 36 9.59 -6.73 -2.69
N ILE A 37 10.47 -6.69 -3.68
CA ILE A 37 10.17 -6.29 -5.05
C ILE A 37 10.35 -7.53 -5.92
N ALA A 38 9.29 -7.98 -6.59
CA ALA A 38 9.32 -9.19 -7.41
C ALA A 38 8.68 -8.96 -8.79
N LYS A 39 9.34 -9.46 -9.82
CA LYS A 39 8.85 -9.47 -11.21
C LYS A 39 8.42 -10.89 -11.55
N TYR A 40 7.16 -11.03 -11.95
CA TYR A 40 6.57 -12.32 -12.31
C TYR A 40 6.43 -12.49 -13.82
N ALA A 41 6.47 -13.73 -14.27
CA ALA A 41 6.13 -14.09 -15.63
C ALA A 41 4.61 -13.99 -15.89
N SER A 42 4.22 -14.29 -17.14
CA SER A 42 2.83 -14.31 -17.62
C SER A 42 1.89 -15.22 -16.85
N ASP A 43 2.43 -16.28 -16.27
CA ASP A 43 1.72 -17.24 -15.42
C ASP A 43 1.42 -16.71 -14.01
N ARG A 44 1.88 -15.49 -13.69
CA ARG A 44 1.74 -14.80 -12.40
C ARG A 44 2.29 -15.60 -11.20
N SER A 45 3.16 -16.57 -11.44
CA SER A 45 3.69 -17.47 -10.40
C SER A 45 5.20 -17.66 -10.51
N THR A 46 5.74 -17.74 -11.72
CA THR A 46 7.18 -17.82 -11.95
C THR A 46 7.83 -16.47 -11.67
N VAL A 47 8.76 -16.43 -10.72
CA VAL A 47 9.57 -15.23 -10.41
C VAL A 47 10.71 -15.14 -11.42
N LEU A 48 10.77 -14.04 -12.16
CA LEU A 48 11.81 -13.73 -13.14
C LEU A 48 12.98 -12.97 -12.54
N ASN A 49 12.70 -12.08 -11.58
CA ASN A 49 13.69 -11.33 -10.82
C ASN A 49 13.06 -10.90 -9.48
N GLU A 50 13.84 -10.88 -8.41
CA GLU A 50 13.38 -10.36 -7.12
C GLU A 50 14.54 -9.81 -6.29
N THR A 51 14.20 -8.86 -5.42
CA THR A 51 15.09 -8.36 -4.38
C THR A 51 14.27 -7.89 -3.19
N THR A 52 14.94 -7.68 -2.06
CA THR A 52 14.36 -7.05 -0.88
C THR A 52 15.29 -5.91 -0.48
N VAL A 53 14.72 -4.73 -0.25
CA VAL A 53 15.45 -3.53 0.18
C VAL A 53 14.77 -2.92 1.39
N ASP A 54 15.52 -2.22 2.24
CA ASP A 54 14.98 -1.48 3.37
C ASP A 54 14.79 0.00 3.05
N TYR A 55 14.12 0.74 3.94
CA TYR A 55 13.91 2.17 3.72
C TYR A 55 15.21 2.98 3.65
N HIS A 56 16.28 2.58 4.34
CA HIS A 56 17.59 3.26 4.22
C HIS A 56 18.15 3.13 2.81
N TRP A 57 18.00 1.94 2.20
CA TRP A 57 18.38 1.74 0.81
C TRP A 57 17.51 2.59 -0.11
N LEU A 58 16.20 2.64 0.10
CA LEU A 58 15.29 3.49 -0.69
C LEU A 58 15.70 4.96 -0.62
N GLU A 59 15.93 5.48 0.60
CA GLU A 59 16.34 6.87 0.85
C GLU A 59 17.71 7.19 0.22
N ALA A 60 18.67 6.26 0.30
CA ALA A 60 20.03 6.50 -0.19
C ALA A 60 20.18 6.33 -1.71
N ASN A 61 19.31 5.55 -2.37
CA ASN A 61 19.53 5.13 -3.76
C ASN A 61 18.46 5.61 -4.75
N LEU A 62 17.28 6.04 -4.29
CA LEU A 62 16.20 6.50 -5.16
C LEU A 62 15.83 7.96 -4.90
N PRO A 63 15.25 8.68 -5.88
CA PRO A 63 14.77 10.03 -5.67
C PRO A 63 13.70 10.11 -4.58
N ILE A 64 13.93 10.98 -3.60
CA ILE A 64 13.00 11.23 -2.50
C ILE A 64 11.83 12.09 -3.01
N GLN A 65 10.62 11.64 -2.70
CA GLN A 65 9.36 12.37 -2.88
C GLN A 65 8.91 12.91 -1.53
N GLY A 66 8.50 14.18 -1.49
CA GLY A 66 8.16 14.87 -0.24
C GLY A 66 9.39 15.36 0.53
N ASP A 67 9.14 16.12 1.60
CA ASP A 67 10.17 16.80 2.42
C ASP A 67 10.03 16.50 3.92
N GLY A 68 9.02 15.71 4.31
CA GLY A 68 8.76 15.41 5.72
C GLY A 68 8.14 16.58 6.50
N VAL A 69 7.78 17.68 5.84
CA VAL A 69 7.28 18.92 6.47
C VAL A 69 5.96 19.37 5.85
N THR A 70 5.85 19.30 4.54
CA THR A 70 4.63 19.63 3.78
C THR A 70 3.56 18.59 4.05
N ARG A 71 2.38 19.04 4.52
CA ARG A 71 1.22 18.17 4.77
C ARG A 71 0.45 17.91 3.48
N TYR A 72 0.06 16.66 3.26
CA TYR A 72 -0.68 16.24 2.07
C TYR A 72 -2.12 15.90 2.41
N TYR A 73 -3.04 16.45 1.62
CA TYR A 73 -4.48 16.24 1.77
C TYR A 73 -5.03 15.55 0.52
N HIS A 74 -5.94 14.60 0.70
CA HIS A 74 -6.76 14.08 -0.40
C HIS A 74 -8.22 14.35 -0.12
N GLN A 75 -8.94 14.82 -1.14
CA GLN A 75 -10.39 14.93 -1.12
C GLN A 75 -10.93 14.44 -2.47
N GLY A 76 -11.88 13.51 -2.42
CA GLY A 76 -12.68 13.15 -3.58
C GLY A 76 -13.87 14.09 -3.77
N PRO A 77 -14.68 13.90 -4.83
CA PRO A 77 -15.90 14.68 -4.99
C PRO A 77 -16.83 14.52 -3.78
N VAL A 78 -17.40 15.63 -3.32
CA VAL A 78 -18.36 15.64 -2.20
C VAL A 78 -19.72 15.16 -2.67
N PHE A 79 -20.53 14.64 -1.75
CA PHE A 79 -21.90 14.26 -2.05
C PHE A 79 -22.84 15.46 -1.90
N GLU A 80 -23.84 15.58 -2.77
CA GLU A 80 -24.84 16.66 -2.75
C GLU A 80 -25.47 16.88 -1.37
N GLY A 81 -25.92 15.81 -0.70
CA GLY A 81 -26.48 15.93 0.64
C GLY A 81 -25.51 16.44 1.71
N ASN A 82 -24.20 16.15 1.59
CA ASN A 82 -23.21 16.72 2.52
C ASN A 82 -22.86 18.17 2.17
N TRP A 83 -22.88 18.50 0.87
CA TRP A 83 -22.71 19.86 0.38
C TRP A 83 -23.81 20.77 0.91
N GLU A 84 -25.08 20.39 0.76
CA GLU A 84 -26.24 21.19 1.16
C GLU A 84 -26.28 21.48 2.67
N VAL A 85 -25.75 20.58 3.50
CA VAL A 85 -25.65 20.79 4.96
C VAL A 85 -24.70 21.94 5.30
N ILE A 86 -23.59 22.07 4.57
CA ILE A 86 -22.57 23.09 4.82
C ILE A 86 -22.86 24.38 4.03
N HIS A 87 -23.40 24.24 2.81
CA HIS A 87 -23.67 25.33 1.87
C HIS A 87 -25.15 25.35 1.43
N PRO A 88 -26.12 25.55 2.34
CA PRO A 88 -27.56 25.50 2.01
C PRO A 88 -27.99 26.55 0.99
N ASP A 89 -27.23 27.65 0.89
CA ASP A 89 -27.55 28.79 0.02
C ASP A 89 -26.73 28.81 -1.29
N LYS A 90 -25.91 27.78 -1.56
CA LYS A 90 -25.10 27.69 -2.79
C LYS A 90 -25.58 26.54 -3.68
N PRO A 91 -25.50 26.68 -5.02
CA PRO A 91 -25.72 25.56 -5.92
C PRO A 91 -24.69 24.45 -5.64
N TYR A 92 -25.09 23.20 -5.86
CA TYR A 92 -24.21 22.04 -5.65
C TYR A 92 -22.93 22.12 -6.48
N ASP A 93 -21.78 22.03 -5.80
CA ASP A 93 -20.47 21.87 -6.40
C ASP A 93 -19.77 20.63 -5.82
N ALA A 94 -19.73 19.56 -6.62
CA ALA A 94 -19.09 18.30 -6.24
C ALA A 94 -17.58 18.45 -5.99
N TRP A 95 -16.92 19.49 -6.52
CA TRP A 95 -15.49 19.68 -6.35
C TRP A 95 -15.11 20.37 -5.05
N ASN A 96 -16.05 21.09 -4.43
CA ASN A 96 -15.85 21.77 -3.17
C ASN A 96 -14.52 22.57 -3.12
N PRO A 97 -14.40 23.67 -3.91
CA PRO A 97 -13.14 24.40 -4.07
C PRO A 97 -12.58 25.00 -2.77
N ASP A 98 -13.45 25.26 -1.78
CA ASP A 98 -13.05 25.76 -0.45
C ASP A 98 -12.59 24.61 0.48
N GLU A 99 -12.69 23.36 0.03
CA GLU A 99 -12.31 22.13 0.73
C GLU A 99 -12.92 21.98 2.14
N ASP A 100 -14.10 22.56 2.40
CA ASP A 100 -14.70 22.65 3.74
C ASP A 100 -15.74 21.57 4.08
N VAL A 101 -16.19 20.78 3.11
CA VAL A 101 -17.03 19.60 3.32
C VAL A 101 -16.17 18.35 3.59
N GLN A 102 -16.34 17.79 4.79
CA GLN A 102 -15.55 16.64 5.26
C GLN A 102 -15.82 15.33 4.51
N ILE A 103 -17.10 14.99 4.31
CA ILE A 103 -17.49 13.67 3.78
C ILE A 103 -17.57 13.72 2.25
N SER A 104 -16.72 12.93 1.59
CA SER A 104 -16.63 12.81 0.13
C SER A 104 -16.40 11.37 -0.33
N ILE A 105 -16.38 11.13 -1.65
CA ILE A 105 -16.13 9.81 -2.27
C ILE A 105 -14.78 9.24 -1.83
N LEU A 106 -13.77 10.10 -1.68
CA LEU A 106 -12.50 9.80 -1.03
C LEU A 106 -12.41 10.75 0.15
N TYR A 107 -12.99 10.32 1.28
CA TYR A 107 -13.08 11.05 2.55
C TYR A 107 -11.92 12.03 2.70
N LYS A 108 -12.21 13.31 2.95
CA LYS A 108 -11.16 14.32 3.10
C LYS A 108 -10.19 13.82 4.17
N GLY A 109 -8.92 13.72 3.86
CA GLY A 109 -7.94 13.12 4.76
C GLY A 109 -6.63 13.86 4.70
N ASP A 110 -6.12 14.22 5.88
CA ASP A 110 -4.76 14.72 6.08
C ASP A 110 -3.84 13.53 6.32
N PHE A 111 -3.01 13.20 5.35
CA PHE A 111 -2.11 12.05 5.36
C PHE A 111 -0.76 12.35 6.04
N GLY A 112 -0.63 13.48 6.72
CA GLY A 112 0.59 13.87 7.40
C GLY A 112 1.64 14.46 6.45
N ALA A 113 2.88 14.52 6.94
CA ALA A 113 4.00 15.15 6.25
C ALA A 113 4.99 14.08 5.75
N VAL A 114 4.71 13.48 4.60
CA VAL A 114 5.36 12.23 4.18
C VAL A 114 6.67 12.43 3.42
N MET A 115 7.53 11.41 3.49
CA MET A 115 8.61 11.15 2.55
C MET A 115 8.48 9.73 2.01
N GLY A 116 8.85 9.56 0.75
CA GLY A 116 8.73 8.29 0.07
C GLY A 116 9.57 8.19 -1.19
N THR A 117 9.40 7.09 -1.90
CA THR A 117 10.03 6.86 -3.21
C THR A 117 8.97 6.46 -4.24
N ASP A 118 9.18 6.86 -5.49
CA ASP A 118 8.24 6.53 -6.58
C ASP A 118 8.20 5.01 -6.80
N ILE A 119 7.00 4.44 -6.82
CA ILE A 119 6.76 3.02 -7.10
C ILE A 119 7.37 2.60 -8.43
N LYS A 120 7.36 3.49 -9.42
CA LYS A 120 8.00 3.28 -10.71
C LYS A 120 9.49 3.03 -10.55
N ASP A 121 10.19 3.92 -9.84
CA ASP A 121 11.65 3.82 -9.64
C ASP A 121 12.02 2.59 -8.79
N ILE A 122 11.19 2.23 -7.81
CA ILE A 122 11.34 0.98 -7.05
C ILE A 122 11.24 -0.24 -7.98
N CYS A 123 10.26 -0.25 -8.89
CA CYS A 123 10.08 -1.36 -9.82
C CYS A 123 11.19 -1.42 -10.88
N ASP A 124 11.68 -0.27 -11.34
CA ASP A 124 12.78 -0.15 -12.30
C ASP A 124 14.09 -0.73 -11.76
N HIS A 125 14.28 -0.76 -10.44
CA HIS A 125 15.43 -1.39 -9.79
C HIS A 125 15.61 -2.88 -10.19
N ILE A 126 14.53 -3.61 -10.46
CA ILE A 126 14.57 -5.01 -10.91
C ILE A 126 14.21 -5.19 -12.40
N GLY A 127 14.31 -4.12 -13.19
CA GLY A 127 14.06 -4.12 -14.63
C GLY A 127 12.63 -3.73 -15.03
N GLY A 128 11.87 -3.10 -14.13
CA GLY A 128 10.67 -2.34 -14.44
C GLY A 128 9.48 -3.15 -14.95
N ALA A 129 8.41 -2.44 -15.28
CA ALA A 129 7.21 -2.96 -15.93
C ALA A 129 7.14 -2.45 -17.38
N LYS A 130 6.27 -3.06 -18.19
CA LYS A 130 5.99 -2.67 -19.57
C LYS A 130 4.49 -2.38 -19.74
N GLU A 131 4.14 -1.70 -20.82
CA GLU A 131 2.74 -1.45 -21.16
C GLU A 131 1.93 -2.76 -21.15
N GLY A 132 0.78 -2.74 -20.47
CA GLY A 132 -0.07 -3.90 -20.24
C GLY A 132 0.19 -4.66 -18.92
N ASP A 133 1.31 -4.38 -18.23
CA ASP A 133 1.59 -4.97 -16.93
C ASP A 133 0.68 -4.41 -15.83
N MET A 134 0.49 -5.22 -14.79
CA MET A 134 -0.18 -4.82 -13.55
C MET A 134 0.84 -4.75 -12.42
N ILE A 135 0.81 -3.66 -11.66
CA ILE A 135 1.61 -3.48 -10.45
C ILE A 135 0.71 -3.80 -9.26
N ASN A 136 1.06 -4.83 -8.50
CA ASN A 136 0.35 -5.28 -7.33
C ASN A 136 1.11 -4.87 -6.06
N LEU A 137 0.48 -4.06 -5.22
CA LEU A 137 0.95 -3.78 -3.87
C LEU A 137 0.27 -4.75 -2.92
N ARG A 138 1.03 -5.38 -2.03
CA ARG A 138 0.50 -6.22 -0.95
C ARG A 138 1.09 -5.79 0.37
N SER A 139 0.28 -5.68 1.39
CA SER A 139 0.74 -5.48 2.75
C SER A 139 0.76 -6.80 3.52
N ARG A 140 1.62 -6.89 4.54
CA ARG A 140 1.64 -8.00 5.50
C ARG A 140 0.28 -8.20 6.20
N ASP A 141 -0.51 -7.14 6.35
CA ASP A 141 -1.84 -7.17 6.97
C ASP A 141 -2.94 -7.73 6.04
N GLY A 142 -2.57 -8.19 4.84
CA GLY A 142 -3.49 -8.75 3.85
C GLY A 142 -4.11 -7.72 2.92
N TYR A 143 -3.84 -6.42 3.10
CA TYR A 143 -4.24 -5.41 2.12
C TYR A 143 -3.56 -5.70 0.78
N SER A 144 -4.30 -5.57 -0.32
CA SER A 144 -3.75 -5.74 -1.67
C SER A 144 -4.46 -4.84 -2.65
N LYS A 145 -3.69 -4.20 -3.53
CA LYS A 145 -4.21 -3.33 -4.58
C LYS A 145 -3.46 -3.56 -5.89
N ASN A 146 -4.20 -3.60 -6.99
CA ASN A 146 -3.64 -3.69 -8.33
C ASN A 146 -3.79 -2.34 -9.03
N PHE A 147 -2.70 -1.89 -9.64
CA PHE A 147 -2.65 -0.70 -10.48
C PHE A 147 -2.25 -1.10 -11.89
N PRO A 148 -2.90 -0.55 -12.93
CA PRO A 148 -2.43 -0.73 -14.29
C PRO A 148 -1.12 0.05 -14.50
N TYR A 149 -0.29 -0.43 -15.43
CA TYR A 149 0.96 0.22 -15.85
C TYR A 149 0.82 1.74 -16.00
N SER A 150 -0.23 2.21 -16.69
CA SER A 150 -0.41 3.63 -16.99
C SER A 150 -0.53 4.52 -15.75
N ILE A 151 -1.07 4.01 -14.64
CA ILE A 151 -1.20 4.79 -13.40
C ILE A 151 0.15 4.97 -12.70
N ILE A 152 1.09 4.05 -12.91
CA ILE A 152 2.40 4.05 -12.26
C ILE A 152 3.49 4.65 -13.17
N TYR A 153 3.53 4.25 -14.44
CA TYR A 153 4.59 4.62 -15.37
C TYR A 153 4.26 5.84 -16.22
N GLU A 154 2.98 6.17 -16.39
CA GLU A 154 2.50 7.27 -17.22
C GLU A 154 1.43 8.12 -16.50
N PRO A 155 1.67 8.51 -15.22
CA PRO A 155 0.67 9.26 -14.49
C PRO A 155 0.38 10.60 -15.16
N HIS A 156 -0.88 11.02 -15.13
CA HIS A 156 -1.24 12.36 -15.58
C HIS A 156 -0.50 13.40 -14.73
N GLN A 157 -0.02 14.49 -15.35
CA GLN A 157 0.81 15.49 -14.64
C GLN A 157 0.11 16.07 -13.38
N ARG A 158 -1.21 16.24 -13.42
CA ARG A 158 -2.01 16.68 -12.26
C ARG A 158 -2.21 15.62 -11.17
N GLN A 159 -2.03 14.34 -11.51
CA GLN A 159 -2.12 13.24 -10.55
C GLN A 159 -0.81 13.08 -9.79
N GLY A 160 0.32 13.26 -10.47
CA GLY A 160 1.65 13.00 -9.88
C GLY A 160 1.97 11.51 -9.77
N PRO A 161 3.20 11.18 -9.33
CA PRO A 161 3.66 9.80 -9.19
C PRO A 161 2.92 9.07 -8.06
N ALA A 162 2.87 7.74 -8.16
CA ALA A 162 2.40 6.91 -7.06
C ALA A 162 3.59 6.61 -6.12
N VAL A 163 3.50 7.08 -4.89
CA VAL A 163 4.63 7.06 -3.93
C VAL A 163 4.43 6.00 -2.86
N LEU A 164 5.46 5.21 -2.60
CA LEU A 164 5.57 4.39 -1.40
C LEU A 164 6.14 5.26 -0.27
N CYS A 165 5.29 5.74 0.63
CA CYS A 165 5.71 6.51 1.79
C CYS A 165 6.30 5.58 2.84
N TRP A 166 7.54 5.85 3.27
CA TRP A 166 8.25 5.09 4.30
C TRP A 166 8.60 5.94 5.52
N TYR A 167 8.38 7.27 5.47
CA TYR A 167 8.54 8.18 6.59
C TYR A 167 7.40 9.22 6.63
N SER A 168 7.04 9.67 7.82
CA SER A 168 6.20 10.85 8.03
C SER A 168 6.76 11.74 9.15
N GLY A 169 6.97 13.02 8.88
CA GLY A 169 7.42 13.99 9.87
C GLY A 169 6.31 14.45 10.80
N GLU A 170 5.05 14.26 10.45
CA GLU A 170 3.90 14.50 11.32
C GLU A 170 2.82 13.43 11.13
N GLU A 171 2.13 13.08 12.21
CA GLU A 171 1.00 12.16 12.15
C GLU A 171 -0.16 12.74 11.32
N GLU A 172 -1.07 11.86 10.90
CA GLU A 172 -2.31 12.23 10.23
C GLU A 172 -3.13 13.26 11.01
N GLY A 173 -3.86 14.10 10.29
CA GLY A 173 -4.66 15.17 10.90
C GLY A 173 -6.00 14.69 11.46
N PRO A 174 -6.68 15.54 12.25
CA PRO A 174 -7.99 15.22 12.84
C PRO A 174 -9.09 14.98 11.81
N ASP A 175 -8.87 15.42 10.57
CA ASP A 175 -9.76 15.20 9.45
C ASP A 175 -9.68 13.77 8.90
N MET A 176 -8.83 12.87 9.41
CA MET A 176 -8.87 11.48 8.95
C MET A 176 -10.16 10.76 9.33
N ARG A 177 -10.59 9.84 8.46
CA ARG A 177 -11.81 9.06 8.67
C ARG A 177 -11.75 8.31 10.01
N GLU A 178 -12.80 8.45 10.81
CA GLU A 178 -12.94 7.67 12.05
C GLU A 178 -12.81 6.16 11.78
N GLY A 179 -11.94 5.50 12.55
CA GLY A 179 -11.60 4.08 12.38
C GLY A 179 -10.64 3.78 11.23
N ALA A 180 -10.08 4.79 10.56
CA ALA A 180 -8.90 4.61 9.72
C ALA A 180 -7.74 4.08 10.58
N LYS A 181 -6.90 3.24 9.99
CA LYS A 181 -5.67 2.82 10.66
C LYS A 181 -4.77 4.02 10.82
N GLU A 182 -4.24 4.19 12.04
CA GLU A 182 -3.27 5.23 12.33
C GLU A 182 -2.01 5.00 11.49
N GLN A 183 -1.51 6.06 10.85
CA GLN A 183 -0.27 6.01 10.09
C GLN A 183 0.90 6.34 11.02
N GLY A 184 0.75 7.36 11.87
CA GLY A 184 1.72 7.75 12.88
C GLY A 184 2.90 8.57 12.32
N LYS A 185 3.82 8.91 13.22
CA LYS A 185 5.00 9.76 12.97
C LYS A 185 6.29 8.92 12.99
N GLY A 186 7.26 9.32 12.17
CA GLY A 186 8.54 8.64 12.01
C GLY A 186 8.48 7.64 10.87
N TYR A 187 8.95 6.41 11.10
CA TYR A 187 8.90 5.33 10.12
C TYR A 187 7.69 4.44 10.42
N PRO A 188 6.52 4.68 9.79
CA PRO A 188 5.33 3.87 10.01
C PRO A 188 5.54 2.43 9.57
N ASP A 189 4.80 1.48 10.18
CA ASP A 189 4.84 0.06 9.78
C ASP A 189 4.23 -0.12 8.37
N THR A 190 5.05 0.02 7.34
CA THR A 190 4.65 -0.18 5.95
C THR A 190 5.24 -1.46 5.40
N GLY A 191 4.71 -2.60 5.86
CA GLY A 191 5.07 -3.90 5.32
C GLY A 191 4.55 -4.13 3.92
N ILE A 192 5.11 -3.47 2.90
CA ILE A 192 4.62 -3.52 1.52
C ILE A 192 5.51 -4.43 0.68
N SER A 193 4.91 -5.34 -0.07
CA SER A 193 5.53 -6.09 -1.17
C SER A 193 5.01 -5.53 -2.48
N LEU A 194 5.91 -5.23 -3.41
CA LEU A 194 5.60 -4.82 -4.77
C LEU A 194 5.82 -5.98 -5.72
N ALA A 195 4.77 -6.32 -6.47
CA ALA A 195 4.79 -7.38 -7.46
C ALA A 195 4.36 -6.82 -8.82
N CYS A 196 5.24 -6.84 -9.82
CA CYS A 196 4.83 -6.59 -11.20
C CYS A 196 4.40 -7.92 -11.83
N ALA A 197 3.12 -8.04 -12.19
CA ALA A 197 2.53 -9.23 -12.81
C ALA A 197 2.15 -8.94 -14.27
N TRP A 198 2.55 -9.85 -15.16
CA TRP A 198 2.28 -9.76 -16.59
C TRP A 198 0.88 -10.32 -16.90
N SER A 199 0.14 -9.67 -17.80
CA SER A 199 -1.16 -10.14 -18.29
C SER A 199 -1.25 -9.92 -19.79
N SER A 200 -1.03 -10.97 -20.58
CA SER A 200 -1.25 -10.93 -22.03
C SER A 200 -2.72 -10.97 -22.45
N SER A 201 -3.67 -10.87 -21.52
CA SER A 201 -5.08 -10.73 -21.87
C SER A 201 -5.41 -9.25 -21.95
N PRO A 202 -5.83 -8.72 -23.11
CA PRO A 202 -6.33 -7.36 -23.18
C PRO A 202 -7.47 -7.22 -22.16
N MET A 203 -7.38 -6.21 -21.31
CA MET A 203 -8.51 -5.81 -20.48
C MET A 203 -9.67 -5.59 -21.46
N PRO A 204 -10.81 -6.30 -21.33
CA PRO A 204 -11.97 -5.99 -22.15
C PRO A 204 -12.29 -4.50 -21.93
N PRO A 205 -12.66 -3.74 -22.98
CA PRO A 205 -13.03 -2.35 -22.81
C PRO A 205 -14.08 -2.29 -21.72
N GLN A 206 -13.85 -1.45 -20.70
CA GLN A 206 -14.88 -1.18 -19.71
C GLN A 206 -16.03 -0.50 -20.44
N THR A 207 -17.03 -1.29 -20.82
CA THR A 207 -18.30 -0.76 -21.32
C THR A 207 -18.83 0.15 -20.23
N PRO A 208 -19.08 1.45 -20.48
CA PRO A 208 -19.81 2.27 -19.54
C PRO A 208 -21.14 1.55 -19.29
N GLY A 209 -21.39 1.15 -18.04
CA GLY A 209 -22.66 0.55 -17.67
C GLY A 209 -23.75 1.52 -18.09
N ALA A 210 -24.55 1.11 -19.07
CA ALA A 210 -25.76 1.82 -19.45
C ALA A 210 -26.67 1.85 -18.21
N GLY A 211 -26.73 3.01 -17.56
CA GLY A 211 -27.75 3.29 -16.57
C GLY A 211 -29.10 3.25 -17.27
N THR A 212 -29.82 2.14 -17.15
CA THR A 212 -31.25 2.11 -17.42
C THR A 212 -31.95 2.84 -16.28
N SER A 213 -32.07 4.16 -16.44
CA SER A 213 -33.11 4.95 -15.82
C SER A 213 -34.43 4.56 -16.48
N SER A 214 -35.27 3.79 -15.79
CA SER A 214 -36.69 3.67 -16.10
C SER A 214 -37.45 4.56 -15.13
N ALA A 215 -37.68 5.81 -15.55
CA ALA A 215 -38.65 6.70 -14.95
C ALA A 215 -40.06 6.20 -15.31
N THR A 216 -40.80 5.70 -14.32
CA THR A 216 -42.24 5.47 -14.46
C THR A 216 -42.95 6.81 -14.25
N THR A 217 -43.52 7.35 -15.32
CA THR A 217 -44.54 8.39 -15.25
C THR A 217 -45.90 7.69 -15.27
N THR A 218 -46.66 7.77 -14.18
CA THR A 218 -48.07 8.17 -14.09
C THR A 218 -48.45 8.22 -12.61
#